data_AF-A0A432UI75-F1
#
_entry.id   AF-A0A432UI75-F1
#
_cell.length_a   1.000
_cell.length_b   1.000
_cell.length_c   1.000
_cell.angle_alpha   90.00
_cell.angle_beta   90.00
_cell.angle_gamma   90.00
#
_symmetry.space_group_name_H-M   'P 1'
#
loop_
_entity.id
_entity.type
_entity.pdbx_description
1 polymer ?
#
loop_
_entity_poly.entity_id
_entity_poly.type
_entity_poly.pdbx_seq_one_letter_code
_entity_poly.pdbx_strand_id
1 'polypeptide(L)'
;MAKKHRFLKLLADRIADNLLNRELVIADNPEDFREKIYKILYDDYTIEKELEEEADRIIQENSDEVLYRGVSLHRARKLIKEKLAKERGIPVVGSPFSRDKANYLAGKILKLILTDDTLDYTEEKGVIRGVIVKSFEEIAELRREIDQSVREKIASHSRPIYEGTPEWYALYNRYYNEELIERGLLEPEEGI
;
A
#
# COMPACT_ATOMS: atom_id res chain seq x y z
N MET A 1 9.75 -7.88 2.61
CA MET A 1 8.57 -8.33 1.82
C MET A 1 7.32 -8.46 2.68
N ALA A 2 7.37 -9.11 3.86
CA ALA A 2 6.19 -9.28 4.76
C ALA A 2 5.41 -7.99 5.11
N LYS A 3 6.08 -6.86 5.40
CA LYS A 3 5.41 -5.60 5.79
C LYS A 3 4.53 -4.95 4.71
N LYS A 4 4.93 -5.02 3.43
CA LYS A 4 4.10 -4.46 2.34
C LYS A 4 2.84 -5.30 2.12
N HIS A 5 2.93 -6.63 2.23
CA HIS A 5 1.76 -7.52 2.17
C HIS A 5 0.76 -7.25 3.31
N ARG A 6 1.25 -6.93 4.52
CA ARG A 6 0.40 -6.61 5.69
C ARG A 6 -0.50 -5.40 5.44
N PHE A 7 0.04 -4.29 4.92
CA PHE A 7 -0.79 -3.10 4.65
C PHE A 7 -1.78 -3.29 3.50
N LEU A 8 -1.46 -4.14 2.53
CA LEU A 8 -2.41 -4.49 1.48
C LEU A 8 -3.57 -5.31 2.05
N LYS A 9 -3.29 -6.24 2.98
CA LYS A 9 -4.33 -7.00 3.69
C LYS A 9 -5.19 -6.09 4.57
N LEU A 10 -4.58 -5.25 5.39
CA LEU A 10 -5.31 -4.26 6.21
C LEU A 10 -6.18 -3.32 5.36
N LEU A 11 -5.68 -2.90 4.20
CA LEU A 11 -6.46 -2.09 3.28
C LEU A 11 -7.60 -2.86 2.65
N ALA A 12 -7.38 -4.10 2.21
CA ALA A 12 -8.43 -4.95 1.69
C ALA A 12 -9.54 -5.18 2.73
N ASP A 13 -9.15 -5.50 3.97
CA ASP A 13 -10.08 -5.75 5.06
C ASP A 13 -10.84 -4.46 5.41
N ARG A 14 -10.16 -3.31 5.50
CA ARG A 14 -10.82 -2.01 5.73
C ARG A 14 -11.83 -1.66 4.65
N ILE A 15 -11.50 -1.90 3.38
CA ILE A 15 -12.40 -1.66 2.25
C ILE A 15 -13.64 -2.55 2.39
N ALA A 16 -13.42 -3.86 2.59
CA ALA A 16 -14.52 -4.82 2.75
C ALA A 16 -15.40 -4.47 3.95
N ASP A 17 -14.82 -4.19 5.12
CA ASP A 17 -15.54 -3.80 6.34
C ASP A 17 -16.40 -2.55 6.13
N ASN A 18 -15.83 -1.52 5.50
CA ASN A 18 -16.56 -0.28 5.26
C ASN A 18 -17.74 -0.45 4.30
N LEU A 19 -17.66 -1.43 3.38
CA LEU A 19 -18.75 -1.74 2.45
C LEU A 19 -19.79 -2.66 3.08
N LEU A 20 -19.36 -3.74 3.74
CA LEU A 20 -20.22 -4.75 4.36
C LEU A 20 -20.97 -4.21 5.57
N ASN A 21 -20.28 -3.53 6.50
CA ASN A 21 -20.91 -3.03 7.74
C ASN A 21 -21.90 -1.88 7.49
N ARG A 22 -21.81 -1.24 6.32
CA ARG A 22 -22.75 -0.21 5.88
C ARG A 22 -23.79 -0.76 4.92
N GLU A 23 -23.81 -2.09 4.73
CA GLU A 23 -24.73 -2.82 3.86
C GLU A 23 -24.72 -2.31 2.41
N LEU A 24 -23.63 -1.68 1.96
CA LEU A 24 -23.46 -1.16 0.59
C LEU A 24 -23.21 -2.28 -0.41
N VAL A 25 -22.57 -3.35 0.10
CA VAL A 25 -22.30 -4.59 -0.61
C VAL A 25 -22.75 -5.72 0.30
N ILE A 26 -23.42 -6.71 -0.29
CA ILE A 26 -23.78 -7.97 0.35
C ILE A 26 -22.94 -9.04 -0.35
N ALA A 27 -22.21 -9.83 0.41
CA ALA A 27 -21.37 -10.90 -0.11
C ALA A 27 -21.84 -12.24 0.42
N ASP A 28 -21.99 -13.23 -0.47
CA ASP A 28 -22.30 -14.61 -0.08
C ASP A 28 -21.26 -15.16 0.91
N ASN A 29 -19.99 -14.79 0.68
CA ASN A 29 -18.87 -15.09 1.56
C ASN A 29 -18.01 -13.83 1.76
N PRO A 30 -18.07 -13.19 2.94
CA PRO A 30 -17.26 -12.01 3.26
C PRO A 30 -15.75 -12.21 3.14
N GLU A 31 -15.24 -13.41 3.47
CA GLU A 31 -13.80 -13.68 3.41
C GLU A 31 -13.31 -13.81 1.97
N ASP A 32 -14.08 -14.47 1.11
CA ASP A 32 -13.79 -14.52 -0.34
C ASP A 32 -13.80 -13.09 -0.95
N PHE A 33 -14.72 -12.23 -0.53
CA PHE A 33 -14.72 -10.83 -0.97
C PHE A 33 -13.45 -10.08 -0.54
N ARG A 34 -13.00 -10.25 0.71
CA ARG A 34 -11.72 -9.69 1.19
C ARG A 34 -10.54 -10.21 0.38
N GLU A 35 -10.49 -11.51 0.08
CA GLU A 35 -9.42 -12.13 -0.70
C GLU A 35 -9.39 -11.59 -2.14
N LYS A 36 -10.55 -11.43 -2.78
CA LYS A 36 -10.66 -10.83 -4.12
C LYS A 36 -10.17 -9.39 -4.15
N ILE A 37 -10.51 -8.57 -3.14
CA ILE A 37 -9.97 -7.20 -3.00
C ILE A 37 -8.45 -7.25 -2.80
N TYR A 38 -7.97 -8.10 -1.88
CA TYR A 38 -6.54 -8.25 -1.61
C TYR A 38 -5.77 -8.64 -2.86
N LYS A 39 -6.30 -9.56 -3.68
CA LYS A 39 -5.71 -9.97 -4.95
C LYS A 39 -5.53 -8.79 -5.90
N ILE A 40 -6.56 -7.94 -6.07
CA ILE A 40 -6.46 -6.73 -6.92
C ILE A 40 -5.32 -5.81 -6.45
N LEU A 41 -5.19 -5.60 -5.15
CA LEU A 41 -4.16 -4.76 -4.55
C LEU A 41 -2.76 -5.39 -4.68
N TYR A 42 -2.67 -6.71 -4.49
CA TYR A 42 -1.45 -7.49 -4.60
C TYR A 42 -0.91 -7.53 -6.03
N ASP A 43 -1.78 -7.68 -7.01
CA ASP A 43 -1.41 -7.70 -8.42
C ASP A 43 -0.85 -6.32 -8.85
N ASP A 44 -1.46 -5.21 -8.43
CA ASP A 44 -0.91 -3.86 -8.67
C ASP A 44 0.43 -3.66 -7.97
N TYR A 45 0.57 -4.15 -6.73
CA TYR A 45 1.83 -4.12 -6.00
C TYR A 45 2.96 -4.89 -6.72
N THR A 46 2.64 -6.06 -7.27
CA THR A 46 3.61 -6.88 -8.00
C THR A 46 4.10 -6.17 -9.25
N ILE A 47 3.17 -5.56 -10.01
CA ILE A 47 3.51 -4.73 -11.16
C ILE A 47 4.42 -3.56 -10.77
N GLU A 48 4.09 -2.83 -9.70
CA GLU A 48 4.91 -1.70 -9.23
C GLU A 48 6.31 -2.15 -8.77
N LYS A 49 6.41 -3.33 -8.15
CA LYS A 49 7.69 -3.93 -7.75
C LYS A 49 8.55 -4.30 -8.97
N GLU A 50 7.96 -4.91 -9.99
CA GLU A 50 8.67 -5.25 -11.24
C GLU A 50 9.20 -4.01 -11.95
N LEU A 51 8.37 -2.95 -12.04
CA LEU A 51 8.79 -1.66 -12.61
C LEU A 51 9.97 -1.06 -11.83
N GLU A 52 9.95 -1.17 -10.50
CA GLU A 52 11.01 -0.66 -9.64
C GLU A 52 12.32 -1.42 -9.80
N GLU A 53 12.27 -2.75 -9.78
CA GLU A 53 13.44 -3.60 -9.97
C GLU A 53 14.08 -3.39 -11.35
N GLU A 54 13.27 -3.19 -12.39
CA GLU A 54 13.77 -2.89 -13.73
C GLU A 54 14.34 -1.49 -13.85
N ALA A 55 13.70 -0.50 -13.24
CA ALA A 55 14.23 0.85 -13.18
C ALA A 55 15.59 0.89 -12.46
N ASP A 56 15.75 0.13 -11.38
CA ASP A 56 17.02 0.02 -10.67
C ASP A 56 18.11 -0.67 -11.51
N ARG A 57 17.77 -1.72 -12.27
CA ARG A 57 18.71 -2.34 -13.23
C ARG A 57 19.18 -1.33 -14.28
N ILE A 58 18.26 -0.59 -14.89
CA ILE A 58 18.59 0.42 -15.91
C ILE A 58 19.46 1.54 -15.33
N ILE A 59 19.20 1.97 -14.09
CA ILE A 59 20.03 2.97 -13.42
C ILE A 59 21.45 2.44 -13.18
N GLN A 60 21.57 1.18 -12.76
CA GLN A 60 22.87 0.56 -12.51
C GLN A 60 23.68 0.43 -13.80
N GLU A 61 23.06 -0.01 -14.89
CA GLU A 61 23.68 -0.13 -16.21
C GLU A 61 24.12 1.21 -16.80
N ASN A 62 23.41 2.30 -16.46
CA ASN A 62 23.67 3.65 -16.96
C ASN A 62 24.18 4.61 -15.87
N SER A 63 24.88 4.09 -14.87
CA SER A 63 25.28 4.86 -13.69
C SER A 63 26.13 6.09 -14.02
N ASP A 64 27.07 5.97 -14.97
CA ASP A 64 27.89 7.09 -15.45
C ASP A 64 27.06 8.22 -16.08
N GLU A 65 26.02 7.87 -16.84
CA GLU A 65 25.13 8.85 -17.47
C GLU A 65 24.25 9.57 -16.42
N VAL A 66 23.76 8.83 -15.42
CA VAL A 66 22.97 9.41 -14.32
C VAL A 66 23.82 10.40 -13.52
N LEU A 67 25.08 10.04 -13.22
CA LEU A 67 26.05 10.92 -12.57
C LEU A 67 26.37 12.14 -13.43
N TYR A 68 26.64 11.95 -14.73
CA TYR A 68 26.94 13.03 -15.66
C TYR A 68 25.81 14.05 -15.77
N ARG A 69 24.55 13.59 -15.84
CA ARG A 69 23.38 14.47 -15.91
C ARG A 69 23.04 15.15 -14.58
N GLY A 70 23.66 14.75 -13.46
CA GLY A 70 23.41 15.31 -12.14
C GLY A 70 21.98 15.09 -11.63
N VAL A 71 21.25 14.10 -12.17
CA VAL A 71 19.87 13.82 -11.78
C VAL A 71 19.86 12.93 -10.55
N SER A 72 19.08 13.29 -9.53
CA SER A 72 18.91 12.43 -8.35
C SER A 72 18.39 11.04 -8.73
N LEU A 73 18.89 9.98 -8.09
CA LEU A 73 18.45 8.59 -8.32
C LEU A 73 16.93 8.42 -8.21
N HIS A 74 16.29 9.12 -7.26
CA HIS A 74 14.84 9.10 -7.10
C HIS A 74 14.11 9.59 -8.35
N ARG A 75 14.54 10.74 -8.91
CA ARG A 75 13.97 11.30 -10.14
C ARG A 75 14.24 10.41 -11.34
N ALA A 76 15.45 9.86 -11.47
CA ALA A 76 15.78 8.92 -12.54
C ALA A 76 14.87 7.69 -12.50
N ARG A 77 14.72 7.07 -11.32
CA ARG A 77 13.83 5.91 -11.12
C ARG A 77 12.39 6.22 -11.50
N LYS A 78 11.87 7.36 -11.06
CA LYS A 78 10.50 7.79 -11.39
C LYS A 78 10.28 7.88 -12.91
N LEU A 79 11.18 8.57 -13.61
CA LEU A 79 11.08 8.75 -15.07
C LEU A 79 11.18 7.42 -15.83
N ILE A 80 12.06 6.52 -15.38
CA ILE A 80 12.21 5.20 -15.99
C ILE A 80 10.95 4.36 -15.74
N LYS A 81 10.41 4.34 -14.52
CA LYS A 81 9.15 3.64 -14.22
C LYS A 81 7.98 4.16 -15.07
N GLU A 82 7.86 5.47 -15.25
CA GLU A 82 6.83 6.07 -16.11
C GLU A 82 6.98 5.64 -17.57
N LYS A 83 8.21 5.58 -18.09
CA LYS A 83 8.50 5.09 -19.44
C LYS A 83 8.11 3.61 -19.59
N LEU A 84 8.58 2.75 -18.69
CA LEU A 84 8.30 1.31 -18.69
C LEU A 84 6.79 1.02 -18.57
N ALA A 85 6.10 1.77 -17.71
CA ALA A 85 4.66 1.63 -17.55
C ALA A 85 3.89 1.99 -18.83
N LYS A 86 4.29 3.08 -19.50
CA LYS A 86 3.70 3.47 -20.79
C LYS A 86 3.88 2.38 -21.85
N GLU A 87 5.07 1.79 -21.95
CA GLU A 87 5.37 0.71 -22.90
C GLU A 87 4.54 -0.55 -22.64
N ARG A 88 4.21 -0.83 -21.37
CA ARG A 88 3.40 -1.99 -20.96
C ARG A 88 1.89 -1.71 -20.90
N GLY A 89 1.45 -0.49 -21.22
CA GLY A 89 0.05 -0.10 -21.10
C GLY A 89 -0.46 -0.04 -19.66
N ILE A 90 0.42 0.18 -18.69
CA ILE A 90 0.06 0.35 -17.27
C ILE A 90 -0.37 1.81 -17.06
N PRO A 91 -1.65 2.07 -16.73
CA PRO A 91 -2.21 3.42 -16.82
C PRO A 91 -1.79 4.34 -15.68
N VAL A 92 -1.54 3.79 -14.48
CA VAL A 92 -1.22 4.56 -13.28
C VAL A 92 -0.11 3.86 -12.53
N VAL A 93 0.96 4.59 -12.20
CA VAL A 93 2.11 4.13 -11.41
C VAL A 93 2.19 4.86 -10.07
N GLY A 94 2.94 4.30 -9.14
CA GLY A 94 3.26 4.93 -7.86
C GLY A 94 2.51 4.33 -6.67
N SER A 95 2.59 5.02 -5.54
CA SER A 95 2.05 4.52 -4.27
C SER A 95 0.54 4.33 -4.32
N PRO A 96 -0.02 3.23 -3.77
CA PRO A 96 -1.47 3.05 -3.60
C PRO A 96 -2.12 4.18 -2.80
N PHE A 97 -1.36 4.88 -1.96
CA PHE A 97 -1.83 6.03 -1.17
C PHE A 97 -1.68 7.38 -1.89
N SER A 98 -1.31 7.38 -3.17
CA SER A 98 -1.47 8.56 -4.02
C SER A 98 -2.91 8.66 -4.50
N ARG A 99 -3.41 9.89 -4.70
CA ARG A 99 -4.79 10.13 -5.14
C ARG A 99 -5.13 9.40 -6.43
N ASP A 100 -4.23 9.42 -7.41
CA ASP A 100 -4.47 8.81 -8.72
C ASP A 100 -4.53 7.28 -8.63
N LYS A 101 -3.59 6.67 -7.88
CA LYS A 101 -3.58 5.21 -7.71
C LYS A 101 -4.75 4.72 -6.86
N ALA A 102 -5.12 5.42 -5.80
CA ALA A 102 -6.30 5.10 -5.01
C ALA A 102 -7.58 5.14 -5.87
N ASN A 103 -7.73 6.16 -6.72
CA ASN A 103 -8.86 6.25 -7.65
C ASN A 103 -8.87 5.13 -8.70
N TYR A 104 -7.70 4.78 -9.23
CA TYR A 104 -7.55 3.68 -10.18
C TYR A 104 -7.95 2.33 -9.55
N LEU A 105 -7.42 2.02 -8.36
CA LEU A 105 -7.72 0.79 -7.63
C LEU A 105 -9.17 0.73 -7.16
N ALA A 106 -9.74 1.86 -6.72
CA ALA A 106 -11.16 1.95 -6.41
C ALA A 106 -12.04 1.63 -7.62
N GLY A 107 -11.63 2.04 -8.83
CA GLY A 107 -12.30 1.66 -10.07
C GLY A 107 -12.25 0.16 -10.35
N LYS A 108 -11.11 -0.50 -10.08
CA LYS A 108 -10.98 -1.96 -10.22
C LYS A 108 -11.86 -2.71 -9.22
N ILE A 109 -11.87 -2.28 -7.96
CA ILE A 109 -12.67 -2.91 -6.90
C ILE A 109 -14.17 -2.69 -7.17
N LEU A 110 -14.56 -1.48 -7.60
CA LEU A 110 -15.94 -1.25 -8.03
C LEU A 110 -16.32 -2.17 -9.20
N LYS A 111 -15.42 -2.35 -10.18
CA LYS A 111 -15.69 -3.28 -11.29
C LYS A 111 -15.91 -4.71 -10.77
N LEU A 112 -15.08 -5.19 -9.84
CA LEU A 112 -15.28 -6.49 -9.19
C LEU A 112 -16.70 -6.61 -8.62
N ILE A 113 -17.12 -5.66 -7.77
CA ILE A 113 -18.45 -5.62 -7.15
C ILE A 113 -19.58 -5.67 -8.19
N LEU A 114 -19.41 -5.02 -9.34
CA LEU A 114 -20.43 -4.96 -10.39
C LEU A 114 -20.49 -6.19 -11.30
N THR A 115 -19.48 -7.05 -11.27
CA THR A 115 -19.35 -8.17 -12.24
C THR A 115 -19.29 -9.55 -11.60
N ASP A 116 -19.03 -9.60 -10.30
CA ASP A 116 -18.98 -10.85 -9.53
C ASP A 116 -20.40 -11.23 -9.11
N ASP A 117 -20.85 -12.42 -9.48
CA ASP A 117 -22.20 -12.92 -9.21
C ASP A 117 -22.43 -13.32 -7.75
N THR A 118 -21.36 -13.41 -6.94
CA THR A 118 -21.44 -13.66 -5.50
C THR A 118 -21.59 -12.39 -4.66
N LEU A 119 -21.70 -11.22 -5.32
CA LEU A 119 -21.80 -9.91 -4.70
C LEU A 119 -23.05 -9.16 -5.19
N ASP A 120 -23.85 -8.70 -4.25
CA ASP A 120 -24.94 -7.75 -4.48
C ASP A 120 -24.54 -6.35 -3.97
N TYR A 121 -25.17 -5.31 -4.51
CA TYR A 121 -24.95 -3.93 -4.06
C TYR A 121 -26.27 -3.18 -3.93
N THR A 122 -26.35 -2.32 -2.93
CA THR A 122 -27.60 -1.65 -2.52
C THR A 122 -27.62 -0.15 -2.86
N GLU A 123 -26.46 0.41 -3.21
CA GLU A 123 -26.28 1.85 -3.41
C GLU A 123 -25.70 2.21 -4.77
N GLU A 124 -25.77 3.49 -5.12
CA GLU A 124 -25.22 3.96 -6.39
C GLU A 124 -23.69 3.78 -6.47
N LYS A 125 -23.21 3.51 -7.69
CA LYS A 125 -21.78 3.28 -8.01
C LYS A 125 -20.86 4.36 -7.46
N GLY A 126 -21.31 5.62 -7.46
CA GLY A 126 -20.55 6.76 -6.93
C GLY A 126 -20.33 6.68 -5.42
N VAL A 127 -21.35 6.25 -4.67
CA VAL A 127 -21.31 6.08 -3.21
C VAL A 127 -20.32 4.97 -2.84
N ILE A 128 -20.46 3.81 -3.46
CA ILE A 128 -19.57 2.65 -3.27
C ILE A 128 -18.12 3.04 -3.57
N ARG A 129 -17.87 3.69 -4.72
CA ARG A 129 -16.54 4.17 -5.09
C ARG A 129 -15.97 5.15 -4.06
N GLY A 130 -16.79 6.08 -3.58
CA GLY A 130 -16.40 7.06 -2.56
C GLY A 130 -15.94 6.37 -1.27
N VAL A 131 -16.65 5.34 -0.83
CA VAL A 131 -16.27 4.56 0.36
C VAL A 131 -14.98 3.79 0.15
N ILE A 132 -14.77 3.20 -1.04
CA ILE A 132 -13.50 2.54 -1.36
C ILE A 132 -12.35 3.54 -1.30
N VAL A 133 -12.45 4.71 -1.95
CA VAL A 133 -11.40 5.75 -1.92
C VAL A 133 -11.13 6.23 -0.48
N LYS A 134 -12.18 6.48 0.31
CA LYS A 134 -12.04 6.88 1.71
C LYS A 134 -11.26 5.86 2.55
N SER A 135 -11.42 4.57 2.27
CA SER A 135 -10.68 3.51 2.95
C SER A 135 -9.17 3.58 2.69
N PHE A 136 -8.73 4.06 1.52
CA PHE A 136 -7.31 4.32 1.26
C PHE A 136 -6.79 5.48 2.12
N GLU A 137 -7.59 6.54 2.29
CA GLU A 137 -7.25 7.69 3.12
C GLU A 137 -7.15 7.31 4.59
N GLU A 138 -8.09 6.50 5.08
CA GLU A 138 -8.10 5.96 6.45
C GLU A 138 -6.82 5.15 6.74
N ILE A 139 -6.42 4.25 5.83
CA ILE A 139 -5.17 3.50 6.00
C ILE A 139 -3.93 4.38 5.84
N ALA A 140 -3.97 5.39 4.97
CA ALA A 140 -2.86 6.34 4.84
C ALA A 140 -2.64 7.13 6.13
N GLU A 141 -3.72 7.57 6.79
CA GLU A 141 -3.65 8.25 8.08
C GLU A 141 -3.14 7.33 9.18
N LEU A 142 -3.71 6.13 9.31
CA LEU A 142 -3.23 5.12 10.27
C LEU A 142 -1.72 4.87 10.16
N ARG A 143 -1.20 4.81 8.93
CA ARG A 143 0.24 4.66 8.70
C ARG A 143 1.06 5.85 9.18
N ARG A 144 0.54 7.08 9.06
CA ARG A 144 1.20 8.29 9.57
C ARG A 144 1.19 8.34 11.09
N GLU A 145 0.07 7.98 11.72
CA GLU A 145 -0.04 7.91 13.18
C GLU A 145 0.94 6.90 13.78
N ILE A 146 1.03 5.70 13.17
CA ILE A 146 2.01 4.68 13.59
C ILE A 146 3.44 5.19 13.38
N ASP A 147 3.76 5.78 12.23
CA ASP A 147 5.11 6.33 11.98
C ASP A 147 5.50 7.38 13.03
N GLN A 148 4.59 8.29 13.35
CA GLN A 148 4.79 9.34 14.34
C GLN A 148 5.04 8.74 15.73
N SER A 149 4.17 7.81 16.17
CA SER A 149 4.31 7.13 17.47
C SER A 149 5.66 6.39 17.58
N VAL A 150 6.06 5.68 16.52
CA VAL A 150 7.37 4.99 16.48
C VAL A 150 8.52 5.97 16.60
N ARG A 151 8.49 7.09 15.87
CA ARG A 151 9.54 8.12 15.91
C ARG A 151 9.65 8.75 17.31
N GLU A 152 8.52 9.03 17.95
CA GLU A 152 8.46 9.54 19.32
C GLU A 152 9.05 8.52 20.32
N LYS A 153 8.70 7.24 20.18
CA LYS A 153 9.21 6.14 21.02
C LYS A 153 10.72 5.93 20.87
N ILE A 154 11.29 6.19 19.68
CA ILE A 154 12.75 6.18 19.49
C ILE A 154 13.39 7.43 20.12
N ALA A 155 12.79 8.60 19.91
CA ALA A 155 13.30 9.86 20.42
C ALA A 155 13.29 9.95 21.96
N SER A 156 12.42 9.18 22.64
CA SER A 156 12.36 9.12 24.10
C SER A 156 13.49 8.30 24.76
N HIS A 157 14.39 7.68 23.98
CA HIS A 157 15.55 6.97 24.54
C HIS A 157 16.52 7.94 25.22
N SER A 158 17.13 7.49 26.32
CA SER A 158 18.06 8.29 27.12
C SER A 158 19.33 8.71 26.38
N ARG A 159 19.74 7.93 25.37
CA ARG A 159 20.83 8.27 24.45
C ARG A 159 20.26 8.67 23.09
N PRO A 160 20.87 9.66 22.39
CA PRO A 160 20.44 10.02 21.06
C PRO A 160 20.65 8.85 20.08
N ILE A 161 19.58 8.51 19.36
CA ILE A 161 19.58 7.48 18.33
C ILE A 161 19.31 8.17 17.00
N TYR A 162 20.35 8.31 16.18
CA TYR A 162 20.28 9.11 14.96
C TYR A 162 19.53 8.39 13.84
N GLU A 163 18.55 9.07 13.24
CA GLU A 163 17.84 8.56 12.07
C GLU A 163 18.80 8.22 10.92
N GLY A 164 18.51 7.11 10.24
CA GLY A 164 19.38 6.60 9.18
C GLY A 164 20.49 5.67 9.66
N THR A 165 20.70 5.51 10.98
CA THR A 165 21.65 4.51 11.51
C THR A 165 21.03 3.11 11.49
N PRO A 166 21.85 2.03 11.37
CA PRO A 166 21.36 0.65 11.47
C PRO A 166 20.57 0.40 12.76
N GLU A 167 21.00 1.01 13.85
CA GLU A 167 20.34 0.92 15.15
C GLU A 167 18.94 1.55 15.13
N TRP A 168 18.83 2.77 14.60
CA TRP A 168 17.54 3.44 14.45
C TRP A 168 16.58 2.59 13.60
N TYR A 169 17.06 2.02 12.49
CA TYR A 169 16.23 1.14 11.66
C TYR A 169 15.79 -0.13 12.38
N ALA A 170 16.65 -0.72 13.22
CA ALA A 170 16.29 -1.89 14.02
C ALA A 170 15.17 -1.56 15.02
N LEU A 171 15.31 -0.44 15.75
CA LEU A 171 14.30 0.03 16.70
C LEU A 171 13.00 0.43 16.02
N TYR A 172 13.08 1.19 14.93
CA TYR A 172 11.92 1.54 14.11
C TYR A 172 11.17 0.29 13.70
N ASN A 173 11.87 -0.71 13.16
CA ASN A 173 11.23 -1.93 12.71
C ASN A 173 10.51 -2.69 13.83
N ARG A 174 11.11 -2.76 15.01
CA ARG A 174 10.55 -3.40 16.20
C ARG A 174 9.32 -2.65 16.69
N TYR A 175 9.46 -1.36 16.98
CA TYR A 175 8.37 -0.52 17.49
C TYR A 175 7.21 -0.42 16.52
N TYR A 176 7.49 -0.37 15.21
CA TYR A 176 6.43 -0.41 14.21
C TYR A 176 5.60 -1.71 14.27
N ASN A 177 6.23 -2.85 14.54
CA ASN A 177 5.50 -4.11 14.72
C ASN A 177 4.72 -4.11 16.05
N GLU A 178 5.30 -3.60 17.13
CA GLU A 178 4.61 -3.45 18.42
C GLU A 178 3.35 -2.60 18.28
N GLU A 179 3.46 -1.42 17.64
CA GLU A 179 2.32 -0.51 17.42
C GLU A 179 1.19 -1.16 16.60
N LEU A 180 1.52 -2.07 15.68
CA LEU A 180 0.52 -2.84 14.92
C LEU A 180 -0.18 -3.88 15.80
N ILE A 181 0.57 -4.60 16.64
CA ILE A 181 0.02 -5.60 17.57
C ILE A 181 -0.88 -4.92 18.61
N GLU A 182 -0.41 -3.83 19.22
CA GLU A 182 -1.16 -3.07 20.24
C GLU A 182 -2.48 -2.51 19.69
N ARG A 183 -2.54 -2.19 18.39
CA ARG A 183 -3.77 -1.76 17.70
C ARG A 183 -4.65 -2.90 17.19
N GLY A 184 -4.27 -4.16 17.44
CA GLY A 184 -4.99 -5.35 16.95
C GLY A 184 -4.92 -5.52 15.42
N LEU A 185 -3.95 -4.88 14.77
CA LEU A 185 -3.75 -4.92 13.30
C LEU A 185 -2.78 -6.03 12.87
N LEU A 186 -2.18 -6.72 13.84
CA LEU A 186 -1.29 -7.85 13.64
C LEU A 186 -1.48 -8.83 14.80
N GLU A 187 -1.65 -10.11 14.49
CA GLU A 187 -1.51 -11.14 15.51
C GLU A 187 -0.03 -11.25 15.93
N PRO A 188 0.26 -11.43 17.23
CA PRO A 188 1.61 -11.75 17.67
C PRO A 188 2.05 -13.04 16.98
N GLU A 189 3.29 -13.11 16.46
CA GLU A 189 3.84 -14.39 16.03
C GLU A 189 3.92 -15.30 17.28
N GLU A 190 3.17 -16.40 17.29
CA GLU A 190 3.32 -17.44 18.32
C GLU A 190 4.78 -17.88 18.31
N GLY A 191 5.48 -17.67 19.43
CA GLY A 191 6.88 -18.04 19.57
C GLY A 191 7.07 -19.52 19.27
N ILE A 192 7.90 -19.82 18.26
CA ILE A 192 8.43 -21.17 18.01
C ILE A 192 9.51 -21.47 19.05
#